data_AF-A0A9E6BJP0-F1
#
_entry.id   AF-A0A9E6BJP0-F1
#
_cell.length_a   1.000
_cell.length_b   1.000
_cell.length_c   1.000
_cell.angle_alpha   90.00
_cell.angle_beta   90.00
_cell.angle_gamma   90.00
#
_symmetry.space_group_name_H-M   'P 1'
#
loop_
_entity.id
_entity.type
_entity.pdbx_description
1 polymer ?
#
loop_
_entity_poly.entity_id
_entity_poly.type
_entity_poly.pdbx_seq_one_letter_code
_entity_poly.pdbx_strand_id
1 'polypeptide(L)'
;MKKLMLMTAAALLLGTAAFADEIFGTWKTIPDDNNIYGLIKVEACGDKICGTLIKSFNASDNSPYQSENIGKKLVWDMVNKGGGNYGGGIVWSPDRDKEYSGKLKLRGDKLTVQGCIFIICRDGGTWTRVN
;
A
#
# COMPACT_ATOMS: atom_id res chain seq x y z
N MET A 1 66.74 -4.07 11.93
CA MET A 1 65.81 -4.63 10.90
C MET A 1 64.39 -4.48 11.43
N LYS A 2 63.56 -3.72 10.71
CA LYS A 2 62.24 -3.23 11.12
C LYS A 2 61.20 -4.38 11.06
N LYS A 3 60.57 -4.74 12.17
CA LYS A 3 59.34 -5.55 12.18
C LYS A 3 58.16 -4.58 12.19
N LEU A 4 57.66 -4.27 11.00
CA LEU A 4 56.41 -3.53 10.82
C LEU A 4 55.25 -4.46 11.19
N MET A 5 54.57 -4.12 12.29
CA MET A 5 53.30 -4.71 12.69
C MET A 5 52.24 -4.39 11.63
N LEU A 6 51.68 -5.43 11.00
CA LEU A 6 50.45 -5.29 10.22
C LEU A 6 49.26 -5.31 11.18
N MET A 7 48.62 -4.16 11.39
CA MET A 7 47.27 -4.09 11.93
C MET A 7 46.28 -4.22 10.78
N THR A 8 45.58 -5.35 10.71
CA THR A 8 44.46 -5.55 9.78
C THR A 8 43.20 -4.98 10.43
N ALA A 9 42.77 -3.79 10.01
CA ALA A 9 41.50 -3.21 10.43
C ALA A 9 40.34 -3.90 9.67
N ALA A 10 39.59 -4.76 10.35
CA ALA A 10 38.36 -5.34 9.82
C ALA A 10 37.23 -4.29 9.93
N ALA A 11 36.90 -3.64 8.82
CA ALA A 11 35.72 -2.79 8.71
C ALA A 11 34.46 -3.67 8.70
N LEU A 12 33.74 -3.71 9.81
CA LEU A 12 32.42 -4.33 9.89
C LEU A 12 31.41 -3.47 9.12
N LEU A 13 31.05 -3.92 7.91
CA LEU A 13 29.91 -3.41 7.16
C LEU A 13 28.63 -3.77 7.94
N LEU A 14 28.15 -2.86 8.78
CA LEU A 14 26.79 -2.90 9.32
C LEU A 14 25.82 -2.57 8.18
N GLY A 15 25.48 -3.56 7.37
CA GLY A 15 24.36 -3.45 6.43
C GLY A 15 23.06 -3.29 7.22
N THR A 16 22.40 -2.14 7.07
CA THR A 16 21.04 -1.97 7.59
C THR A 16 20.11 -2.89 6.80
N ALA A 17 19.58 -3.92 7.44
CA ALA A 17 18.48 -4.69 6.86
C ALA A 17 17.30 -3.73 6.66
N ALA A 18 17.02 -3.38 5.40
CA ALA A 18 15.81 -2.66 5.06
C ALA A 18 14.63 -3.62 5.27
N PHE A 19 13.96 -3.51 6.41
CA PHE A 19 12.71 -4.23 6.63
C PHE A 19 11.68 -3.71 5.63
N ALA A 20 11.08 -4.63 4.88
CA ALA A 20 9.96 -4.33 4.00
C ALA A 20 8.81 -3.73 4.84
N ASP A 21 8.16 -2.69 4.32
CA ASP A 21 7.03 -2.08 5.03
C ASP A 21 5.90 -3.09 5.21
N GLU A 22 5.33 -3.17 6.41
CA GLU A 22 4.27 -4.12 6.77
C GLU A 22 3.03 -4.01 5.87
N ILE A 23 2.78 -2.85 5.25
CA ILE A 23 1.64 -2.66 4.35
C ILE A 23 1.79 -3.38 3.01
N PHE A 24 3.01 -3.76 2.62
CA PHE A 24 3.23 -4.43 1.34
C PHE A 24 2.50 -5.77 1.28
N GLY A 25 1.99 -6.11 0.09
CA GLY A 25 1.19 -7.30 -0.12
C GLY A 25 0.00 -7.06 -1.03
N THR A 26 -0.93 -8.01 -1.06
CA THR A 26 -2.17 -7.89 -1.81
C THR A 26 -3.33 -7.70 -0.86
N TRP A 27 -4.19 -6.74 -1.17
CA TRP A 27 -5.31 -6.34 -0.34
C TRP A 27 -6.63 -6.49 -1.11
N LYS A 28 -7.62 -7.14 -0.50
CA LYS A 28 -8.98 -7.22 -1.01
C LYS A 28 -9.78 -6.00 -0.53
N THR A 29 -10.36 -5.25 -1.46
CA THR A 29 -11.23 -4.11 -1.12
C THR A 29 -12.59 -4.58 -0.61
N ILE A 30 -13.36 -3.65 -0.05
CA ILE A 30 -14.82 -3.85 0.05
C ILE A 30 -15.45 -3.77 -1.36
N PRO A 31 -16.66 -4.33 -1.55
CA PRO A 31 -17.45 -4.06 -2.75
C PRO A 31 -17.76 -2.56 -2.87
N ASP A 32 -17.70 -2.04 -4.10
CA ASP A 32 -18.15 -0.70 -4.45
C ASP A 32 -19.68 -0.64 -4.67
N ASP A 33 -20.17 0.53 -5.07
CA ASP A 33 -21.60 0.76 -5.35
C ASP A 33 -22.15 -0.11 -6.51
N ASN A 34 -21.26 -0.66 -7.36
CA ASN A 34 -21.61 -1.58 -8.44
C ASN A 34 -21.46 -3.06 -8.03
N ASN A 35 -21.24 -3.31 -6.73
CA ASN A 35 -21.02 -4.63 -6.15
C ASN A 35 -19.76 -5.34 -6.71
N ILE A 36 -18.75 -4.56 -7.10
CA ILE A 36 -17.44 -5.05 -7.56
C ILE A 36 -16.41 -4.83 -6.45
N TYR A 37 -15.59 -5.84 -6.17
CA TYR A 37 -14.40 -5.66 -5.33
C TYR A 37 -13.12 -5.92 -6.13
N GLY A 38 -12.02 -5.32 -5.67
CA GLY A 38 -10.70 -5.43 -6.29
C GLY A 38 -9.68 -6.11 -5.39
N LEU A 39 -8.62 -6.64 -6.01
CA LEU A 39 -7.36 -6.97 -5.36
C LEU A 39 -6.33 -5.93 -5.73
N ILE A 40 -5.78 -5.26 -4.72
CA ILE A 40 -4.82 -4.18 -4.87
C ILE A 40 -3.45 -4.69 -4.45
N LYS A 41 -2.50 -4.70 -5.38
CA LYS A 41 -1.09 -4.96 -5.06
C LYS A 41 -0.49 -3.68 -4.52
N VAL A 42 -0.08 -3.72 -3.25
CA VAL A 42 0.61 -2.62 -2.55
C VAL A 42 2.08 -2.95 -2.45
N GLU A 43 2.92 -2.04 -2.96
CA GLU A 43 4.36 -2.21 -3.07
C GLU A 43 5.11 -0.88 -3.10
N ALA A 44 6.44 -0.95 -3.02
CA ALA A 44 7.30 0.23 -3.13
C ALA A 44 7.28 0.80 -4.54
N CYS A 45 7.20 2.13 -4.65
CA CYS A 45 7.34 2.88 -5.89
C CYS A 45 8.34 4.03 -5.68
N GLY A 46 9.63 3.68 -5.65
CA GLY A 46 10.68 4.58 -5.19
C GLY A 46 10.78 4.57 -3.66
N ASP A 47 10.80 5.75 -3.04
CA ASP A 47 10.76 5.92 -1.57
C ASP A 47 9.32 5.99 -1.01
N LYS A 48 8.32 5.79 -1.87
CA LYS A 48 6.90 5.84 -1.56
C LYS A 48 6.24 4.47 -1.65
N ILE A 49 4.99 4.41 -1.18
CA ILE A 49 4.12 3.23 -1.26
C ILE A 49 3.03 3.53 -2.29
N CYS A 50 2.83 2.59 -3.22
CA CYS A 50 1.79 2.65 -4.24
C CYS A 50 0.91 1.40 -4.19
N GLY A 51 -0.31 1.51 -4.72
CA GLY A 51 -1.28 0.42 -4.81
C GLY A 51 -1.90 0.36 -6.20
N THR A 52 -1.90 -0.81 -6.84
CA THR A 52 -2.41 -1.01 -8.20
C THR A 52 -3.51 -2.08 -8.21
N LEU A 53 -4.61 -1.83 -8.92
CA LEU A 53 -5.66 -2.84 -9.12
C LEU A 53 -5.16 -3.94 -10.05
N ILE A 54 -5.03 -5.16 -9.54
CA ILE A 54 -4.51 -6.29 -10.32
C ILE A 54 -5.59 -7.29 -10.75
N LYS A 55 -6.71 -7.37 -10.01
CA LYS A 55 -7.86 -8.23 -10.33
C LYS A 55 -9.13 -7.60 -9.77
N SER A 56 -10.27 -7.87 -10.40
CA SER A 56 -11.60 -7.48 -9.91
C SER A 56 -12.59 -8.63 -10.01
N PHE A 57 -13.63 -8.60 -9.18
CA PHE A 57 -14.60 -9.68 -9.03
C PHE A 57 -15.99 -9.15 -8.72
N ASN A 58 -17.02 -9.85 -9.17
CA ASN A 58 -18.39 -9.63 -8.71
C ASN A 58 -18.52 -10.13 -7.26
N ALA A 59 -19.01 -9.27 -6.36
CA ALA A 59 -19.13 -9.64 -4.95
C ALA A 59 -20.26 -10.65 -4.68
N SER A 60 -21.28 -10.72 -5.55
CA SER A 60 -22.40 -11.66 -5.41
C SER A 60 -21.98 -13.13 -5.47
N ASP A 61 -21.04 -13.47 -6.36
CA ASP A 61 -20.69 -14.85 -6.70
C ASP A 61 -19.17 -15.12 -6.74
N ASN A 62 -18.33 -14.11 -6.50
CA ASN A 62 -16.88 -14.15 -6.63
C ASN A 62 -16.37 -14.50 -8.04
N SER A 63 -17.20 -14.33 -9.08
CA SER A 63 -16.75 -14.50 -10.46
C SER A 63 -15.77 -13.39 -10.86
N PRO A 64 -14.74 -13.70 -11.69
CA PRO A 64 -13.87 -12.67 -12.23
C PRO A 64 -14.65 -11.61 -13.00
N TYR A 65 -14.33 -10.35 -12.77
CA TYR A 65 -14.88 -9.20 -13.48
C TYR A 65 -13.74 -8.46 -14.16
N GLN A 66 -13.85 -8.21 -15.46
CA GLN A 66 -12.83 -7.49 -16.23
C GLN A 66 -13.09 -5.98 -16.18
N SER A 67 -12.66 -5.34 -15.10
CA SER A 67 -12.73 -3.88 -14.99
C SER A 67 -11.77 -3.22 -15.97
N GLU A 68 -12.19 -2.11 -16.59
CA GLU A 68 -11.31 -1.21 -17.35
C GLU A 68 -10.23 -0.53 -16.48
N ASN A 69 -10.36 -0.63 -15.16
CA ASN A 69 -9.43 -0.03 -14.20
C ASN A 69 -8.29 -0.96 -13.79
N ILE A 70 -8.27 -2.21 -14.28
CA ILE A 70 -7.15 -3.13 -14.04
C ILE A 70 -5.85 -2.50 -14.58
N GLY A 71 -4.81 -2.52 -13.76
CA GLY A 71 -3.52 -1.87 -14.03
C GLY A 71 -3.45 -0.39 -13.63
N LYS A 72 -4.58 0.25 -13.29
CA LYS A 72 -4.58 1.62 -12.75
C LYS A 72 -4.18 1.62 -11.28
N LYS A 73 -3.47 2.67 -10.88
CA LYS A 73 -3.14 2.93 -9.48
C LYS A 73 -4.39 3.41 -8.74
N LEU A 74 -4.54 2.94 -7.50
CA LEU A 74 -5.53 3.43 -6.54
C LEU A 74 -4.87 4.17 -5.38
N VAL A 75 -3.57 3.95 -5.15
CA VAL A 75 -2.79 4.62 -4.10
C VAL A 75 -1.49 5.13 -4.70
N TRP A 76 -1.16 6.39 -4.45
CA TRP A 76 0.09 7.05 -4.87
C TRP A 76 0.76 7.74 -3.70
N ASP A 77 2.09 7.84 -3.77
CA ASP A 77 2.91 8.71 -2.90
C ASP A 77 2.64 8.54 -1.40
N MET A 78 2.19 7.35 -1.00
CA MET A 78 1.83 7.09 0.38
C MET A 78 3.08 6.91 1.22
N VAL A 79 3.10 7.53 2.40
CA VAL A 79 4.25 7.53 3.31
C VAL A 79 3.84 6.93 4.64
N ASN A 80 4.66 6.00 5.15
CA ASN A 80 4.51 5.48 6.51
C ASN A 80 4.76 6.59 7.54
N LYS A 81 3.78 6.85 8.40
CA LYS A 81 3.81 7.84 9.48
C LYS A 81 4.08 7.21 10.85
N GLY A 82 4.34 5.91 10.90
CA GLY A 82 4.57 5.13 12.11
C GLY A 82 3.28 4.67 12.79
N GLY A 83 3.41 3.65 13.65
CA GLY A 83 2.29 3.09 14.42
C GLY A 83 1.13 2.56 13.57
N GLY A 84 1.43 2.06 12.36
CA GLY A 84 0.44 1.59 11.40
C GLY A 84 -0.34 2.69 10.67
N ASN A 85 0.06 3.95 10.77
CA ASN A 85 -0.60 5.05 10.06
C ASN A 85 0.17 5.41 8.80
N TYR A 86 -0.54 5.68 7.72
CA TYR A 86 0.02 6.07 6.43
C TYR A 86 -0.74 7.30 5.91
N GLY A 87 -0.01 8.23 5.28
CA GLY A 87 -0.62 9.43 4.73
C GLY A 87 0.32 10.25 3.86
N GLY A 88 -0.17 11.41 3.41
CA GLY A 88 0.56 12.30 2.51
C GLY A 88 0.48 11.90 1.03
N GLY A 89 -0.12 10.75 0.74
CA GLY A 89 -0.41 10.28 -0.61
C GLY A 89 -1.85 10.52 -1.02
N ILE A 90 -2.19 9.99 -2.20
CA ILE A 90 -3.52 10.07 -2.80
C ILE A 90 -4.17 8.69 -2.80
N VAL A 91 -5.50 8.67 -2.65
CA VAL A 91 -6.34 7.51 -2.97
C VAL A 91 -7.37 7.88 -4.02
N TRP A 92 -7.64 7.00 -4.98
CA TRP A 92 -8.62 7.21 -6.04
C TRP A 92 -9.76 6.21 -5.94
N SER A 93 -10.97 6.70 -6.15
CA SER A 93 -12.23 5.95 -6.11
C SER A 93 -12.68 5.73 -7.55
N PRO A 94 -12.59 4.50 -8.10
CA PRO A 94 -12.90 4.24 -9.51
C PRO A 94 -14.37 4.48 -9.86
N ASP A 95 -15.28 4.16 -8.94
CA ASP A 95 -16.73 4.35 -9.01
C ASP A 95 -17.16 5.83 -9.13
N ARG A 96 -16.29 6.75 -8.69
CA ARG A 96 -16.55 8.19 -8.70
C ARG A 96 -15.59 8.98 -9.57
N ASP A 97 -14.63 8.29 -10.16
CA ASP A 97 -13.48 8.85 -10.86
C ASP A 97 -12.88 10.08 -10.15
N LYS A 98 -12.53 9.90 -8.86
CA LYS A 98 -12.09 11.02 -8.03
C LYS A 98 -10.92 10.67 -7.12
N GLU A 99 -9.98 11.59 -7.05
CA GLU A 99 -8.82 11.54 -6.16
C GLU A 99 -9.10 12.25 -4.83
N TYR A 100 -8.51 11.69 -3.77
CA TYR A 100 -8.66 12.14 -2.39
C TYR A 100 -7.32 12.13 -1.68
N SER A 101 -7.15 13.02 -0.70
CA SER A 101 -6.03 12.90 0.23
C SER A 101 -6.18 11.62 1.04
N GLY A 102 -5.21 10.71 0.91
CA GLY A 102 -5.28 9.38 1.49
C GLY A 102 -4.85 9.33 2.95
N LYS A 103 -5.66 8.65 3.77
CA LYS A 103 -5.29 8.25 5.13
C LYS A 103 -5.52 6.75 5.26
N LEU A 104 -4.46 5.99 5.51
CA LEU A 104 -4.56 4.54 5.70
C LEU A 104 -4.17 4.17 7.13
N LYS A 105 -4.83 3.14 7.67
CA LYS A 105 -4.53 2.60 8.99
C LYS A 105 -4.44 1.08 8.94
N LEU A 106 -3.23 0.58 9.15
CA LEU A 106 -2.91 -0.83 9.22
C LEU A 106 -3.07 -1.37 10.64
N ARG A 107 -3.77 -2.49 10.78
CA ARG A 107 -3.93 -3.26 12.02
C ARG A 107 -3.93 -4.75 11.70
N GLY A 108 -2.75 -5.38 11.78
CA GLY A 108 -2.57 -6.77 11.34
C GLY A 108 -2.96 -6.93 9.88
N ASP A 109 -3.95 -7.77 9.60
CA ASP A 109 -4.45 -8.06 8.25
C ASP A 109 -5.63 -7.18 7.81
N LYS A 110 -5.83 -6.04 8.47
CA LYS A 110 -6.86 -5.06 8.13
C LYS A 110 -6.23 -3.73 7.79
N LEU A 111 -6.64 -3.15 6.67
CA LEU A 111 -6.24 -1.84 6.21
C LEU A 111 -7.46 -0.96 6.03
N THR A 112 -7.70 -0.03 6.97
CA THR A 112 -8.75 0.96 6.82
C THR A 112 -8.27 2.05 5.87
N VAL A 113 -9.05 2.35 4.84
CA VAL A 113 -8.74 3.34 3.80
C VAL A 113 -9.71 4.49 3.90
N GLN A 114 -9.22 5.71 3.95
CA GLN A 114 -10.06 6.91 3.96
C GLN A 114 -9.57 7.90 2.90
N GLY A 115 -10.52 8.52 2.20
CA GLY A 115 -10.28 9.61 1.26
C GLY A 115 -10.83 10.92 1.82
N CYS A 116 -9.99 11.94 1.93
CA CYS A 116 -10.37 13.25 2.44
C CYS A 116 -10.36 14.34 1.34
N ILE A 117 -11.31 15.27 1.44
CA ILE A 117 -11.31 16.54 0.72
C ILE A 117 -11.28 17.64 1.80
N PHE A 118 -10.17 18.38 1.87
CA PHE A 118 -9.88 19.31 2.96
C PHE A 118 -10.00 18.62 4.35
N ILE A 119 -10.93 19.06 5.19
CA ILE A 119 -11.15 18.55 6.55
C ILE A 119 -12.16 17.40 6.61
N ILE A 120 -12.89 17.13 5.52
CA ILE A 120 -13.95 16.12 5.49
C ILE A 120 -13.39 14.84 4.90
N CYS A 121 -13.43 13.75 5.68
CA CYS A 121 -13.00 12.43 5.25
C CYS A 121 -14.19 11.50 5.04
N ARG A 122 -14.15 10.72 3.96
CA ARG A 122 -15.07 9.63 3.68
C ARG A 122 -14.37 8.30 3.94
N ASP A 123 -15.11 7.35 4.49
CA ASP A 123 -14.64 5.97 4.63
C ASP A 123 -14.61 5.29 3.25
N GLY A 124 -13.45 4.77 2.87
CA GLY A 124 -13.22 3.95 1.67
C GLY A 124 -13.24 2.45 1.97
N GLY A 125 -13.60 2.07 3.21
CA GLY A 125 -13.74 0.71 3.66
C GLY A 125 -12.49 0.16 4.36
N THR A 126 -12.69 -1.00 4.99
CA THR A 126 -11.60 -1.78 5.57
C THR A 126 -11.27 -2.95 4.66
N TRP A 127 -10.10 -2.87 4.04
CA TRP A 127 -9.56 -3.90 3.17
C TRP A 127 -8.97 -5.02 4.00
N THR A 128 -8.98 -6.23 3.47
CA THR A 128 -8.41 -7.41 4.13
C THR A 128 -7.21 -7.93 3.35
N ARG A 129 -6.18 -8.37 4.07
CA ARG A 129 -5.00 -8.96 3.44
C ARG A 129 -5.39 -10.27 2.76
N VAL A 130 -4.86 -10.50 1.56
CA VAL A 130 -4.93 -11.79 0.88
C VAL A 130 -3.70 -12.60 1.28
N ASN A 131 -3.94 -13.77 1.86
CA ASN A 131 -2.91 -14.74 2.22
C ASN A 131 -2.79 -15.83 1.14
#